data_AF-A0A316T781-F1
#
_entry.id   AF-A0A316T781-F1
#
_cell.length_a   1.000
_cell.length_b   1.000
_cell.length_c   1.000
_cell.angle_alpha   90.00
_cell.angle_beta   90.00
_cell.angle_gamma   90.00
#
_symmetry.space_group_name_H-M   'P 1'
#
loop_
_entity.id
_entity.type
_entity.pdbx_description
1 polymer ?
#
loop_
_entity_poly.entity_id
_entity_poly.type
_entity_poly.pdbx_seq_one_letter_code
_entity_poly.pdbx_strand_id
1 'polypeptide(L)'
;MNITVSLRGEMEQPMLWDPMTGTKQAATFTVENGITKVQLSLTGIQSMFIVDETQPVVEETDKSILQTVIQYAENAKTTDEYTNAIPSVKDSFDKALTDAKAINDNDSATQEQIDTAWRTLLNEIHKLGFQVGDKTKLQALYDEMSKVDLDDYKDGVSKENFVKALEQAATVLADPNTMQKEIDKAYDELETAYSLLEKAADKRQLKALIEATKEYQQEEYTENTWGIYAEAKAKAEEVYNNVDATQEEINEAADNLLAGMLQLRFKADKSLLEEVVEEAKGIDLSQYTVESAATFQVLLA
;
A
#
# COMPACT_ATOMS: atom_id res chain seq x y z
N MET A 1 -29.71 21.31 -83.36
CA MET A 1 -28.90 22.52 -83.09
C MET A 1 -27.76 22.11 -82.17
N ASN A 2 -26.51 22.41 -82.56
CA ASN A 2 -25.34 22.12 -81.73
C ASN A 2 -25.04 23.36 -80.89
N ILE A 3 -25.05 23.22 -79.58
CA ILE A 3 -24.82 24.31 -78.63
C ILE A 3 -23.73 23.87 -77.66
N THR A 4 -22.85 24.80 -77.29
CA THR A 4 -21.88 24.57 -76.22
C THR A 4 -22.32 25.35 -74.99
N VAL A 5 -22.53 24.66 -73.88
CA VAL A 5 -22.82 25.27 -72.57
C VAL A 5 -21.51 25.34 -71.80
N SER A 6 -21.19 26.53 -71.28
CA SER A 6 -20.01 26.73 -70.43
C SER A 6 -20.45 26.84 -68.97
N LEU A 7 -19.98 25.92 -68.14
CA LEU A 7 -20.24 25.87 -66.71
C LEU A 7 -18.98 26.30 -65.97
N ARG A 8 -19.12 27.19 -64.97
CA ARG A 8 -18.01 27.49 -64.04
C ARG A 8 -17.85 26.31 -63.09
N GLY A 9 -16.63 25.79 -62.97
CA GLY A 9 -16.31 24.56 -62.25
C GLY A 9 -15.78 23.48 -63.18
N GLU A 10 -14.94 22.61 -62.64
CA GLU A 10 -14.38 21.44 -63.34
C GLU A 10 -15.26 20.24 -63.00
N MET A 11 -15.97 19.72 -64.00
CA MET A 11 -16.71 18.46 -63.89
C MET A 11 -15.83 17.35 -64.45
N GLU A 12 -15.68 16.24 -63.73
CA GLU A 12 -14.81 15.14 -64.20
C GLU A 12 -15.60 14.09 -64.99
N GLN A 13 -16.92 13.94 -64.75
CA GLN A 13 -17.80 13.02 -65.48
C GLN A 13 -19.18 13.65 -65.76
N PRO A 14 -19.25 14.71 -66.57
CA PRO A 14 -20.53 15.29 -66.97
C PRO A 14 -21.33 14.32 -67.85
N MET A 15 -22.56 14.05 -67.41
CA MET A 15 -23.56 13.25 -68.11
C MET A 15 -24.74 14.14 -68.52
N LEU A 16 -25.30 13.86 -69.70
CA LEU A 16 -26.55 14.45 -70.17
C LEU A 16 -27.71 13.57 -69.73
N TRP A 17 -28.59 14.13 -68.92
CA TRP A 17 -29.77 13.43 -68.41
C TRP A 17 -31.06 14.00 -69.02
N ASP A 18 -31.85 13.12 -69.61
CA ASP A 18 -33.22 13.41 -70.04
C ASP A 18 -34.19 13.02 -68.92
N PRO A 19 -34.84 14.00 -68.25
CA PRO A 19 -35.73 13.75 -67.13
C PRO A 19 -37.06 13.09 -67.55
N MET A 20 -37.45 13.19 -68.83
CA MET A 20 -38.70 12.63 -69.33
C MET A 20 -38.58 11.14 -69.61
N THR A 21 -37.42 10.72 -70.11
CA THR A 21 -37.14 9.31 -70.42
C THR A 21 -36.31 8.62 -69.34
N GLY A 22 -35.70 9.38 -68.43
CA GLY A 22 -34.76 8.90 -67.43
C GLY A 22 -33.39 8.51 -68.00
N THR A 23 -33.18 8.67 -69.31
CA THR A 23 -31.95 8.21 -69.98
C THR A 23 -30.77 9.14 -69.68
N LYS A 24 -29.59 8.53 -69.51
CA LYS A 24 -28.32 9.25 -69.31
C LYS A 24 -27.36 8.89 -70.44
N GLN A 25 -26.65 9.89 -70.94
CA GLN A 25 -25.64 9.72 -71.97
C GLN A 25 -24.38 10.49 -71.59
N ALA A 26 -23.20 9.91 -71.86
CA ALA A 26 -21.94 10.61 -71.69
C ALA A 26 -21.90 11.88 -72.53
N ALA A 27 -21.58 13.02 -71.88
CA ALA A 27 -21.46 14.27 -72.59
C ALA A 27 -20.11 14.36 -73.31
N THR A 28 -20.07 15.02 -74.46
CA THR A 28 -18.79 15.43 -75.06
C THR A 28 -18.41 16.77 -74.44
N PHE A 29 -17.26 16.87 -73.79
CA PHE A 29 -16.87 18.06 -73.06
C PHE A 29 -15.35 18.33 -73.11
N THR A 30 -14.97 19.55 -72.72
CA THR A 30 -13.57 19.94 -72.48
C THR A 30 -13.51 20.76 -71.19
N VAL A 31 -12.46 20.56 -70.39
CA VAL A 31 -12.19 21.36 -69.19
C VAL A 31 -10.96 22.20 -69.44
N GLU A 32 -11.07 23.52 -69.26
CA GLU A 32 -9.95 24.45 -69.43
C GLU A 32 -10.12 25.65 -68.49
N ASN A 33 -9.09 25.98 -67.72
CA ASN A 33 -9.06 27.14 -66.80
C ASN A 33 -10.27 27.21 -65.84
N GLY A 34 -10.66 26.09 -65.21
CA GLY A 34 -11.78 26.06 -64.27
C GLY A 34 -13.17 26.17 -64.92
N ILE A 35 -13.29 26.00 -66.25
CA ILE A 35 -14.55 26.03 -66.97
C ILE A 35 -14.75 24.70 -67.72
N THR A 36 -15.88 24.05 -67.46
CA THR A 36 -16.32 22.87 -68.21
C THR A 36 -17.21 23.32 -69.36
N LYS A 37 -16.80 23.04 -70.60
CA LYS A 37 -17.57 23.29 -71.81
C LYS A 37 -18.19 21.99 -72.30
N VAL A 38 -19.51 21.87 -72.22
CA VAL A 38 -20.27 20.68 -72.61
C VAL A 38 -20.98 20.91 -73.94
N GLN A 39 -20.80 20.01 -74.89
CA GLN A 39 -21.46 20.03 -76.19
C GLN A 39 -22.83 19.33 -76.11
N LEU A 40 -23.87 20.02 -76.58
CA LEU A 40 -25.25 19.55 -76.64
C LEU A 40 -25.73 19.50 -78.09
N SER A 41 -26.41 18.42 -78.46
CA SER A 41 -27.11 18.28 -79.74
C SER A 41 -28.60 18.10 -79.48
N LEU A 42 -29.40 19.11 -79.84
CA LEU A 42 -30.85 19.12 -79.61
C LEU A 42 -31.61 18.98 -80.93
N THR A 43 -32.56 18.04 -81.01
CA THR A 43 -33.36 17.74 -82.21
C THR A 43 -34.84 18.16 -82.08
N GLY A 44 -35.25 18.76 -80.95
CA GLY A 44 -36.61 19.24 -80.69
C GLY A 44 -36.74 19.98 -79.35
N ILE A 45 -37.97 20.22 -78.85
CA ILE A 45 -38.20 20.74 -77.48
C ILE A 45 -37.94 19.60 -76.50
N GLN A 46 -36.74 19.57 -75.93
CA GLN A 46 -36.33 18.60 -74.91
C GLN A 46 -35.77 19.35 -73.70
N SER A 47 -36.10 18.89 -72.49
CA SER A 47 -35.40 19.29 -71.28
C SER A 47 -34.20 18.38 -71.11
N MET A 48 -33.02 18.96 -70.88
CA MET A 48 -31.77 18.20 -70.69
C MET A 48 -31.00 18.82 -69.54
N PHE A 49 -30.57 17.99 -68.62
CA PHE A 49 -29.77 18.39 -67.46
C PHE A 49 -28.33 17.90 -67.66
N ILE A 50 -27.37 18.71 -67.25
CA ILE A 50 -25.97 18.30 -67.14
C ILE A 50 -25.76 17.97 -65.66
N VAL A 51 -25.41 16.72 -65.37
CA VAL A 51 -25.13 16.23 -64.02
C VAL A 51 -23.69 15.74 -63.99
N ASP A 52 -22.95 16.03 -62.91
CA ASP A 52 -21.64 15.41 -62.69
C ASP A 52 -21.87 14.10 -61.94
N GLU A 53 -21.45 12.96 -62.52
CA GLU A 53 -21.57 11.66 -61.88
C GLU A 53 -20.24 11.15 -61.33
N THR A 54 -19.30 12.05 -61.09
CA THR A 54 -18.07 11.75 -60.35
C THR A 54 -18.41 11.10 -59.02
N GLN A 55 -18.08 9.81 -58.93
CA GLN A 55 -18.10 9.09 -57.67
C GLN A 55 -16.94 9.63 -56.82
N PRO A 56 -17.12 9.87 -55.51
CA PRO A 56 -15.99 10.19 -54.64
C PRO A 56 -14.96 9.06 -54.74
N VAL A 57 -13.71 9.40 -55.06
CA VAL A 57 -12.59 8.44 -55.02
C VAL A 57 -12.40 8.04 -53.56
N VAL A 58 -12.87 6.85 -53.19
CA VAL A 58 -12.54 6.25 -51.90
C VAL A 58 -11.11 5.75 -52.02
N GLU A 59 -10.17 6.36 -51.31
CA GLU A 59 -8.83 5.78 -51.19
C GLU A 59 -8.94 4.40 -50.55
N GLU A 60 -8.51 3.37 -51.27
CA GLU A 60 -8.51 1.99 -50.79
C GLU A 60 -7.46 1.83 -49.68
N THR A 61 -7.88 1.43 -48.47
CA THR A 61 -6.99 1.23 -47.32
C THR A 61 -6.62 -0.25 -47.12
N ASP A 62 -5.42 -0.53 -46.61
CA ASP A 62 -4.93 -1.90 -46.37
C ASP A 62 -5.10 -2.30 -44.89
N LYS A 63 -5.95 -3.30 -44.66
CA LYS A 63 -6.28 -3.87 -43.34
C LYS A 63 -5.58 -5.20 -43.04
N SER A 64 -4.72 -5.70 -43.93
CA SER A 64 -4.13 -7.05 -43.84
C SER A 64 -3.35 -7.30 -42.54
N ILE A 65 -2.52 -6.34 -42.11
CA ILE A 65 -1.78 -6.43 -40.84
C ILE A 65 -2.74 -6.41 -39.66
N LEU A 66 -3.72 -5.50 -39.64
CA LEU A 66 -4.72 -5.41 -38.58
C LEU A 66 -5.49 -6.72 -38.42
N GLN A 67 -5.93 -7.32 -39.52
CA GLN A 67 -6.61 -8.63 -39.52
C GLN A 67 -5.72 -9.74 -38.98
N THR A 68 -4.44 -9.75 -39.36
CA THR A 68 -3.46 -10.72 -38.86
C THR A 68 -3.27 -10.60 -37.34
N VAL A 69 -3.12 -9.37 -36.83
CA VAL A 69 -2.94 -9.11 -35.40
C VAL A 69 -4.22 -9.43 -34.61
N ILE A 70 -5.41 -9.10 -35.14
CA ILE A 70 -6.69 -9.49 -34.56
C ILE A 70 -6.79 -11.01 -34.45
N GLN A 71 -6.49 -11.74 -35.53
CA GLN A 71 -6.55 -13.19 -35.54
C GLN A 71 -5.60 -13.81 -34.52
N TYR A 72 -4.37 -13.28 -34.41
CA TYR A 72 -3.43 -13.73 -33.39
C TYR A 72 -3.96 -13.46 -31.98
N ALA A 73 -4.49 -12.26 -31.72
CA ALA A 73 -5.06 -11.89 -30.43
C ALA A 73 -6.23 -12.80 -30.02
N GLU A 74 -7.14 -13.11 -30.96
CA GLU A 74 -8.24 -14.06 -30.70
C GLU A 74 -7.74 -15.46 -30.34
N ASN A 75 -6.69 -15.94 -31.02
CA ASN A 75 -6.08 -17.22 -30.69
C ASN A 75 -5.38 -17.16 -29.32
N ALA A 76 -4.70 -16.07 -28.99
CA ALA A 76 -4.02 -15.88 -27.71
C ALA A 76 -5.00 -15.97 -26.52
N LYS A 77 -6.26 -15.55 -26.66
CA LYS A 77 -7.29 -15.70 -25.61
C LYS A 77 -7.56 -17.15 -25.21
N THR A 78 -7.19 -18.11 -26.06
CA THR A 78 -7.40 -19.54 -25.81
C THR A 78 -6.19 -20.23 -25.16
N THR A 79 -5.09 -19.49 -24.92
CA THR A 79 -3.85 -20.04 -24.38
C THR A 79 -3.70 -19.73 -22.90
N ASP A 80 -2.76 -20.44 -22.27
CA ASP A 80 -2.35 -20.18 -20.89
C ASP A 80 -1.72 -18.79 -20.74
N GLU A 81 -1.15 -18.22 -21.82
CA GLU A 81 -0.52 -16.91 -21.79
C GLU A 81 -1.53 -15.81 -21.42
N TYR A 82 -2.70 -15.79 -22.05
CA TYR A 82 -3.78 -14.88 -21.67
C TYR A 82 -4.44 -15.27 -20.35
N THR A 83 -4.57 -16.58 -20.09
CA THR A 83 -5.22 -17.06 -18.86
C THR A 83 -4.45 -16.62 -17.61
N ASN A 84 -3.13 -16.74 -17.65
CA ASN A 84 -2.21 -16.46 -16.55
C ASN A 84 -1.76 -14.99 -16.50
N ALA A 85 -2.06 -14.17 -17.51
CA ALA A 85 -1.75 -12.74 -17.49
C ALA A 85 -2.40 -12.03 -16.30
N ILE A 86 -1.73 -10.99 -15.80
CA ILE A 86 -2.27 -10.16 -14.72
C ILE A 86 -3.61 -9.50 -15.14
N PRO A 87 -4.57 -9.30 -14.21
CA PRO A 87 -5.90 -8.80 -14.55
C PRO A 87 -5.89 -7.49 -15.34
N SER A 88 -5.05 -6.53 -14.94
CA SER A 88 -4.93 -5.23 -15.64
C SER A 88 -4.49 -5.37 -17.11
N VAL A 89 -3.65 -6.36 -17.43
CA VAL A 89 -3.23 -6.66 -18.79
C VAL A 89 -4.36 -7.31 -19.58
N LYS A 90 -5.14 -8.21 -18.97
CA LYS A 90 -6.30 -8.82 -19.62
C LYS A 90 -7.33 -7.77 -20.00
N ASP A 91 -7.59 -6.83 -19.10
CA ASP A 91 -8.52 -5.72 -19.33
C ASP A 91 -8.05 -4.81 -20.47
N SER A 92 -6.76 -4.41 -20.47
CA SER A 92 -6.22 -3.54 -21.52
C SER A 92 -6.12 -4.25 -22.87
N PHE A 93 -5.78 -5.53 -22.87
CA PHE A 93 -5.77 -6.40 -24.05
C PHE A 93 -7.17 -6.54 -24.67
N ASP A 94 -8.18 -6.88 -23.87
CA ASP A 94 -9.55 -7.07 -24.35
C ASP A 94 -10.15 -5.78 -24.91
N LYS A 95 -9.82 -4.65 -24.27
CA LYS A 95 -10.16 -3.33 -24.80
C LYS A 95 -9.50 -3.06 -26.15
N ALA A 96 -8.19 -3.28 -26.27
CA ALA A 96 -7.46 -3.06 -27.52
C ALA A 96 -7.96 -3.97 -28.65
N LEU A 97 -8.31 -5.22 -28.34
CA LEU A 97 -8.88 -6.15 -29.32
C LEU A 97 -10.27 -5.68 -29.79
N THR A 98 -11.10 -5.18 -28.88
CA THR A 98 -12.42 -4.62 -29.21
C THR A 98 -12.29 -3.39 -30.11
N ASP A 99 -11.39 -2.46 -29.74
CA ASP A 99 -11.13 -1.24 -30.51
C ASP A 99 -10.57 -1.59 -31.91
N ALA A 100 -9.64 -2.55 -32.00
CA ALA A 100 -9.08 -3.03 -33.26
C ALA A 100 -10.15 -3.62 -34.20
N LYS A 101 -11.07 -4.42 -33.67
CA LYS A 101 -12.21 -4.96 -34.43
C LYS A 101 -13.13 -3.86 -34.95
N ALA A 102 -13.44 -2.86 -34.11
CA ALA A 102 -14.25 -1.73 -34.53
C ALA A 102 -13.62 -0.93 -35.68
N ILE A 103 -12.29 -0.75 -35.68
CA ILE A 103 -11.56 -0.12 -36.80
C ILE A 103 -11.55 -1.03 -38.04
N ASN A 104 -11.38 -2.34 -37.86
CA ASN A 104 -11.44 -3.29 -38.96
C ASN A 104 -12.80 -3.29 -39.66
N ASP A 105 -13.90 -3.18 -38.90
CA ASP A 105 -15.27 -3.20 -39.40
C ASP A 105 -15.73 -1.83 -39.97
N ASN A 106 -14.94 -0.77 -39.78
CA ASN A 106 -15.23 0.56 -40.31
C ASN A 106 -14.69 0.72 -41.73
N ASP A 107 -15.58 0.75 -42.73
CA ASP A 107 -15.23 0.94 -44.15
C ASP A 107 -14.60 2.30 -44.46
N SER A 108 -14.80 3.31 -43.61
CA SER A 108 -14.22 4.66 -43.75
C SER A 108 -12.98 4.87 -42.88
N ALA A 109 -12.42 3.81 -42.29
CA ALA A 109 -11.20 3.91 -41.49
C ALA A 109 -10.02 4.38 -42.35
N THR A 110 -9.30 5.40 -41.89
CA THR A 110 -8.08 5.88 -42.54
C THR A 110 -6.91 4.93 -42.31
N GLN A 111 -5.90 4.96 -43.18
CA GLN A 111 -4.70 4.13 -42.99
C GLN A 111 -4.01 4.42 -41.65
N GLU A 112 -4.00 5.68 -41.20
CA GLU A 112 -3.45 6.07 -39.90
C GLU A 112 -4.21 5.41 -38.73
N GLN A 113 -5.55 5.35 -38.81
CA GLN A 113 -6.38 4.69 -37.81
C GLN A 113 -6.10 3.18 -37.76
N ILE A 114 -5.97 2.55 -38.94
CA ILE A 114 -5.64 1.13 -39.08
C ILE A 114 -4.24 0.85 -38.51
N ASP A 115 -3.26 1.69 -38.84
CA ASP A 115 -1.88 1.57 -38.38
C ASP A 115 -1.76 1.70 -36.87
N THR A 116 -2.51 2.66 -36.31
CA THR A 116 -2.59 2.87 -34.87
C THR A 116 -3.25 1.69 -34.17
N ALA A 117 -4.31 1.13 -34.75
CA ALA A 117 -5.05 0.03 -34.17
C ALA A 117 -4.19 -1.23 -34.05
N TRP A 118 -3.50 -1.64 -35.12
CA TRP A 118 -2.69 -2.87 -35.07
C TRP A 118 -1.47 -2.72 -34.17
N ARG A 119 -0.84 -1.53 -34.13
CA ARG A 119 0.29 -1.26 -33.21
C ARG A 119 -0.14 -1.29 -31.76
N THR A 120 -1.29 -0.71 -31.44
CA THR A 120 -1.87 -0.74 -30.09
C THR A 120 -2.13 -2.18 -29.66
N LEU A 121 -2.81 -2.98 -30.49
CA LEU A 121 -3.10 -4.37 -30.17
C LEU A 121 -1.83 -5.23 -30.06
N LEU A 122 -0.85 -5.03 -30.94
CA LEU A 122 0.44 -5.73 -30.87
C LEU A 122 1.18 -5.44 -29.56
N ASN A 123 1.14 -4.18 -29.10
CA ASN A 123 1.74 -3.83 -27.81
C ASN A 123 1.05 -4.55 -26.64
N GLU A 124 -0.29 -4.65 -26.64
CA GLU A 124 -1.00 -5.39 -25.60
C GLU A 124 -0.74 -6.91 -25.68
N ILE A 125 -0.60 -7.47 -26.88
CA ILE A 125 -0.15 -8.86 -27.07
C ILE A 125 1.19 -9.09 -26.35
N HIS A 126 2.17 -8.19 -26.52
CA HIS A 126 3.47 -8.33 -25.85
C HIS A 126 3.37 -8.27 -24.32
N LYS A 127 2.34 -7.62 -23.75
CA LYS A 127 2.15 -7.54 -22.30
C LYS A 127 1.60 -8.82 -21.69
N LEU A 128 1.08 -9.76 -22.48
CA LEU A 128 0.55 -11.04 -21.96
C LEU A 128 1.63 -11.86 -21.21
N GLY A 129 2.91 -11.58 -21.44
CA GLY A 129 4.01 -12.13 -20.65
C GLY A 129 4.06 -11.67 -19.19
N PHE A 130 3.30 -10.64 -18.78
CA PHE A 130 3.15 -10.24 -17.39
C PHE A 130 2.15 -11.16 -16.70
N GLN A 131 2.66 -12.23 -16.08
CA GLN A 131 1.85 -13.29 -15.48
C GLN A 131 1.68 -13.09 -13.97
N VAL A 132 0.52 -13.50 -13.46
CA VAL A 132 0.21 -13.57 -12.03
C VAL A 132 1.18 -14.54 -11.35
N GLY A 133 1.76 -14.13 -10.23
CA GLY A 133 2.63 -15.00 -9.44
C GLY A 133 1.87 -15.89 -8.43
N ASP A 134 2.51 -16.97 -8.00
CA ASP A 134 1.98 -17.87 -6.96
C ASP A 134 2.27 -17.32 -5.56
N LYS A 135 1.19 -16.96 -4.86
CA LYS A 135 1.23 -16.36 -3.51
C LYS A 135 1.28 -17.37 -2.38
N THR A 136 1.21 -18.68 -2.66
CA THR A 136 1.03 -19.72 -1.65
C THR A 136 2.09 -19.68 -0.56
N LYS A 137 3.38 -19.56 -0.94
CA LYS A 137 4.48 -19.54 0.03
C LYS A 137 4.52 -18.26 0.86
N LEU A 138 4.31 -17.10 0.22
CA LEU A 138 4.25 -15.83 0.91
C LEU A 138 3.08 -15.77 1.90
N GLN A 139 1.91 -16.31 1.52
CA GLN A 139 0.75 -16.37 2.40
C GLN A 139 1.04 -17.23 3.63
N ALA A 140 1.63 -18.41 3.45
CA ALA A 140 1.99 -19.28 4.56
C ALA A 140 2.99 -18.61 5.52
N LEU A 141 4.02 -17.95 4.99
CA LEU A 141 4.99 -17.19 5.78
C LEU A 141 4.30 -16.05 6.54
N TYR A 142 3.48 -15.25 5.86
CA TYR A 142 2.72 -14.17 6.50
C TYR A 142 1.81 -14.66 7.63
N ASP A 143 1.10 -15.77 7.42
CA ASP A 143 0.21 -16.36 8.43
C ASP A 143 0.98 -16.88 9.65
N GLU A 144 2.22 -17.34 9.49
CA GLU A 144 3.09 -17.73 10.59
C GLU A 144 3.63 -16.50 11.33
N MET A 145 4.19 -15.55 10.58
CA MET A 145 4.88 -14.39 11.13
C MET A 145 3.94 -13.36 11.76
N SER A 146 2.68 -13.28 11.32
CA SER A 146 1.64 -12.44 11.94
C SER A 146 1.20 -12.91 13.33
N LYS A 147 1.56 -14.13 13.74
CA LYS A 147 1.26 -14.69 15.07
C LYS A 147 2.38 -14.47 16.09
N VAL A 148 3.51 -13.91 15.66
CA VAL A 148 4.66 -13.65 16.52
C VAL A 148 4.28 -12.61 17.56
N ASP A 149 4.43 -12.96 18.84
CA ASP A 149 4.30 -12.00 19.93
C ASP A 149 5.51 -11.08 19.94
N LEU A 150 5.32 -9.81 19.58
CA LEU A 150 6.39 -8.84 19.50
C LEU A 150 6.89 -8.37 20.86
N ASP A 151 6.15 -8.63 21.95
CA ASP A 151 6.59 -8.30 23.31
C ASP A 151 7.76 -9.19 23.76
N ASP A 152 7.93 -10.36 23.13
CA ASP A 152 9.08 -11.25 23.35
C ASP A 152 10.39 -10.73 22.76
N TYR A 153 10.36 -9.65 21.97
CA TYR A 153 11.51 -9.16 21.21
C TYR A 153 11.90 -7.76 21.66
N LYS A 154 13.18 -7.42 21.51
CA LYS A 154 13.69 -6.08 21.85
C LYS A 154 13.07 -5.02 20.95
N ASP A 155 12.71 -3.88 21.53
CA ASP A 155 12.33 -2.71 20.76
C ASP A 155 13.51 -2.17 19.94
N GLY A 156 13.22 -1.55 18.81
CA GLY A 156 14.21 -0.92 17.96
C GLY A 156 14.06 -1.25 16.48
N VAL A 157 15.12 -0.97 15.72
CA VAL A 157 15.10 -0.97 14.25
C VAL A 157 14.77 -2.35 13.67
N SER A 158 15.23 -3.45 14.27
CA SER A 158 14.92 -4.81 13.80
C SER A 158 13.43 -5.13 13.91
N LYS A 159 12.81 -4.83 15.07
CA LYS A 159 11.35 -4.97 15.27
C LYS A 159 10.56 -4.09 14.31
N GLU A 160 10.93 -2.82 14.16
CA GLU A 160 10.28 -1.91 13.21
C GLU A 160 10.38 -2.39 11.76
N ASN A 161 11.53 -2.91 11.36
CA ASN A 161 11.74 -3.44 10.01
C ASN A 161 10.90 -4.70 9.76
N PHE A 162 10.76 -5.58 10.75
CA PHE A 162 9.88 -6.74 10.66
C PHE A 162 8.41 -6.35 10.49
N VAL A 163 7.92 -5.36 11.26
CA VAL A 163 6.56 -4.83 11.10
C VAL A 163 6.34 -4.26 9.70
N LYS A 164 7.29 -3.47 9.17
CA LYS A 164 7.22 -2.95 7.79
C LYS A 164 7.22 -4.06 6.75
N ALA A 165 8.03 -5.11 6.95
CA ALA A 165 8.06 -6.25 6.03
C ALA A 165 6.74 -7.03 6.04
N LEU A 166 6.09 -7.18 7.20
CA LEU A 166 4.74 -7.76 7.30
C LEU A 166 3.71 -6.92 6.52
N GLU A 167 3.74 -5.59 6.64
CA GLU A 167 2.84 -4.69 5.90
C GLU A 167 3.06 -4.77 4.37
N GLN A 168 4.32 -4.86 3.94
CA GLN A 168 4.67 -5.02 2.53
C GLN A 168 4.20 -6.38 1.99
N ALA A 169 4.43 -7.47 2.73
CA ALA A 169 3.92 -8.79 2.39
C ALA A 169 2.39 -8.79 2.27
N ALA A 170 1.67 -8.15 3.21
CA ALA A 170 0.21 -8.01 3.13
C ALA A 170 -0.24 -7.24 1.88
N THR A 171 0.47 -6.17 1.51
CA THR A 171 0.17 -5.38 0.30
C THR A 171 0.34 -6.21 -0.97
N VAL A 172 1.44 -6.96 -1.06
CA VAL A 172 1.74 -7.88 -2.18
C VAL A 172 0.72 -9.02 -2.24
N LEU A 173 0.30 -9.57 -1.10
CA LEU A 173 -0.74 -10.59 -1.04
C LEU A 173 -2.11 -10.06 -1.51
N ALA A 174 -2.43 -8.80 -1.22
CA ALA A 174 -3.71 -8.19 -1.60
C ALA A 174 -3.79 -7.77 -3.08
N ASP A 175 -2.68 -7.45 -3.73
CA ASP A 175 -2.69 -6.92 -5.10
C ASP A 175 -2.90 -8.04 -6.15
N PRO A 176 -4.01 -8.04 -6.91
CA PRO A 176 -4.27 -9.08 -7.90
C PRO A 176 -3.32 -9.04 -9.11
N ASN A 177 -2.54 -7.98 -9.31
CA ASN A 177 -1.61 -7.81 -10.42
C ASN A 177 -0.17 -8.20 -10.09
N THR A 178 0.07 -8.72 -8.89
CA THR A 178 1.43 -9.03 -8.44
C THR A 178 2.06 -10.14 -9.29
N MET A 179 3.27 -9.88 -9.76
CA MET A 179 4.09 -10.84 -10.49
C MET A 179 5.00 -11.64 -9.54
N GLN A 180 5.48 -12.80 -9.99
CA GLN A 180 6.31 -13.68 -9.16
C GLN A 180 7.53 -12.99 -8.53
N LYS A 181 8.20 -12.11 -9.27
CA LYS A 181 9.37 -11.37 -8.76
C LYS A 181 9.05 -10.49 -7.55
N GLU A 182 7.86 -9.91 -7.49
CA GLU A 182 7.43 -9.06 -6.38
C GLU A 182 7.07 -9.92 -5.15
N ILE A 183 6.50 -11.10 -5.40
CA ILE A 183 6.22 -12.10 -4.36
C ILE A 183 7.51 -12.62 -3.74
N ASP A 184 8.47 -13.03 -4.57
CA ASP A 184 9.77 -13.55 -4.12
C ASP A 184 10.50 -12.51 -3.29
N LYS A 185 10.51 -11.26 -3.76
CA LYS A 185 11.11 -10.14 -3.02
C LYS A 185 10.45 -9.94 -1.65
N ALA A 186 9.12 -9.90 -1.58
CA ALA A 186 8.41 -9.73 -0.31
C ALA A 186 8.60 -10.90 0.64
N TYR A 187 8.74 -12.12 0.12
CA TYR A 187 9.08 -13.30 0.89
C TYR A 187 10.46 -13.14 1.54
N ASP A 188 11.47 -12.84 0.73
CA ASP A 188 12.86 -12.69 1.19
C ASP A 188 13.00 -11.55 2.21
N GLU A 189 12.31 -10.42 1.99
CA GLU A 189 12.29 -9.28 2.90
C GLU A 189 11.65 -9.64 4.25
N LEU A 190 10.53 -10.37 4.25
CA LEU A 190 9.85 -10.80 5.47
C LEU A 190 10.69 -11.84 6.24
N GLU A 191 11.21 -12.86 5.56
CA GLU A 191 12.06 -13.90 6.16
C GLU A 191 13.33 -13.29 6.77
N THR A 192 14.00 -12.40 6.03
CA THR A 192 15.20 -11.71 6.50
C THR A 192 14.88 -10.85 7.73
N ALA A 193 13.82 -10.04 7.68
CA ALA A 193 13.47 -9.17 8.79
C ALA A 193 13.13 -9.96 10.07
N TYR A 194 12.45 -11.11 9.93
CA TYR A 194 12.18 -12.01 11.05
C TYR A 194 13.47 -12.58 11.66
N SER A 195 14.42 -13.01 10.81
CA SER A 195 15.70 -13.58 11.26
C SER A 195 16.58 -12.59 12.04
N LEU A 196 16.36 -11.29 11.85
CA LEU A 196 17.09 -10.21 12.53
C LEU A 196 16.44 -9.79 13.86
N LEU A 197 15.30 -10.36 14.23
CA LEU A 197 14.68 -10.08 15.52
C LEU A 197 15.52 -10.64 16.66
N GLU A 198 15.73 -9.82 17.69
CA GLU A 198 16.42 -10.21 18.92
C GLU A 198 15.43 -10.42 20.06
N LYS A 199 15.51 -11.57 20.74
CA LYS A 199 14.66 -11.81 21.92
C LYS A 199 15.01 -10.82 23.04
N ALA A 200 13.97 -10.28 23.68
CA ALA A 200 14.10 -9.48 24.88
C ALA A 200 14.44 -10.39 26.09
N ALA A 201 15.16 -9.83 27.06
CA ALA A 201 15.40 -10.51 28.33
C ALA A 201 14.14 -10.46 29.21
N ASP A 202 13.92 -11.51 30.02
CA ASP A 202 12.70 -11.65 30.84
C ASP A 202 12.79 -10.78 32.10
N LYS A 203 11.91 -9.78 32.18
CA LYS A 203 11.83 -8.82 33.29
C LYS A 203 10.65 -9.07 34.24
N ARG A 204 9.90 -10.17 34.09
CA ARG A 204 8.65 -10.39 34.84
C ARG A 204 8.85 -10.43 36.36
N GLN A 205 9.91 -11.11 36.83
CA GLN A 205 10.22 -11.19 38.26
C GLN A 205 10.64 -9.85 38.84
N LEU A 206 11.55 -9.13 38.15
CA LEU A 206 11.98 -7.80 38.55
C LEU A 206 10.80 -6.82 38.63
N LYS A 207 9.91 -6.86 37.64
CA LYS A 207 8.65 -6.08 37.64
C LYS A 207 7.81 -6.38 38.88
N ALA A 208 7.57 -7.66 39.17
CA ALA A 208 6.74 -8.06 40.30
C ALA A 208 7.31 -7.57 41.65
N LEU A 209 8.64 -7.60 41.82
CA LEU A 209 9.30 -7.06 43.00
C LEU A 209 9.14 -5.54 43.10
N ILE A 210 9.40 -4.79 42.01
CA ILE A 210 9.22 -3.33 42.01
C ILE A 210 7.78 -2.96 42.37
N GLU A 211 6.80 -3.64 41.79
CA GLU A 211 5.37 -3.42 42.06
C GLU A 211 4.99 -3.72 43.52
N ALA A 212 5.52 -4.79 44.11
CA ALA A 212 5.26 -5.16 45.51
C ALA A 212 5.72 -4.10 46.52
N THR A 213 6.62 -3.21 46.11
CA THR A 213 7.21 -2.20 46.98
C THR A 213 6.49 -0.85 46.96
N LYS A 214 5.48 -0.67 46.09
CA LYS A 214 4.77 0.61 45.90
C LYS A 214 4.08 1.15 47.15
N GLU A 215 3.62 0.25 48.01
CA GLU A 215 2.90 0.60 49.24
C GLU A 215 3.84 0.89 50.42
N TYR A 216 5.16 0.71 50.26
CA TYR A 216 6.11 0.89 51.35
C TYR A 216 6.28 2.39 51.64
N GLN A 217 6.07 2.78 52.90
CA GLN A 217 6.18 4.16 53.36
C GLN A 217 7.45 4.35 54.17
N GLN A 218 8.29 5.31 53.77
CA GLN A 218 9.58 5.57 54.42
C GLN A 218 9.46 5.80 55.93
N GLU A 219 8.36 6.43 56.34
CA GLU A 219 8.08 6.81 57.71
C GLU A 219 7.93 5.61 58.65
N GLU A 220 7.52 4.46 58.12
CA GLU A 220 7.30 3.23 58.88
C GLU A 220 8.61 2.49 59.20
N TYR A 221 9.69 2.73 58.46
CA TYR A 221 10.94 1.96 58.56
C TYR A 221 12.11 2.74 59.16
N THR A 222 13.07 2.05 59.74
CA THR A 222 14.31 2.68 60.23
C THR A 222 15.13 3.25 59.07
N GLU A 223 15.73 4.43 59.27
CA GLU A 223 16.45 5.18 58.24
C GLU A 223 17.57 4.35 57.57
N ASN A 224 18.35 3.63 58.37
CA ASN A 224 19.47 2.82 57.85
C ASN A 224 18.99 1.68 56.93
N THR A 225 17.96 0.93 57.34
CA THR A 225 17.44 -0.17 56.51
C THR A 225 16.69 0.35 55.29
N TRP A 226 16.02 1.50 55.42
CA TRP A 226 15.35 2.15 54.29
C TRP A 226 16.35 2.58 53.22
N GLY A 227 17.49 3.16 53.61
CA GLY A 227 18.53 3.58 52.66
C GLY A 227 19.02 2.44 51.77
N ILE A 228 19.30 1.26 52.37
CA ILE A 228 19.73 0.05 51.64
C ILE A 228 18.66 -0.39 50.63
N TYR A 229 17.40 -0.46 51.06
CA TYR A 229 16.28 -0.82 50.20
C TYR A 229 16.05 0.21 49.08
N ALA A 230 16.09 1.51 49.39
CA ALA A 230 15.84 2.58 48.43
C ALA A 230 16.91 2.60 47.33
N GLU A 231 18.18 2.39 47.66
CA GLU A 231 19.26 2.25 46.68
C GLU A 231 19.03 1.02 45.78
N ALA A 232 18.68 -0.12 46.37
CA ALA A 232 18.40 -1.34 45.61
C ALA A 232 17.19 -1.17 44.67
N LYS A 233 16.12 -0.49 45.12
CA LYS A 233 14.94 -0.17 44.30
C LYS A 233 15.30 0.75 43.14
N ALA A 234 16.11 1.79 43.36
CA ALA A 234 16.54 2.68 42.29
C ALA A 234 17.30 1.92 41.19
N LYS A 235 18.28 1.08 41.56
CA LYS A 235 19.01 0.25 40.59
C LYS A 235 18.11 -0.75 39.87
N ALA A 236 17.15 -1.35 40.58
CA ALA A 236 16.15 -2.23 39.99
C ALA A 236 15.30 -1.51 38.93
N GLU A 237 14.86 -0.28 39.20
CA GLU A 237 14.11 0.53 38.24
C GLU A 237 14.96 0.94 37.03
N GLU A 238 16.26 1.25 37.22
CA GLU A 238 17.20 1.52 36.12
C GLU A 238 17.33 0.30 35.18
N VAL A 239 17.60 -0.88 35.73
CA VAL A 239 17.72 -2.13 34.95
C VAL A 239 16.39 -2.52 34.30
N TYR A 240 15.28 -2.32 34.99
CA TYR A 240 13.95 -2.58 34.43
C TYR A 240 13.65 -1.71 33.21
N ASN A 241 14.07 -0.45 33.21
CA ASN A 241 13.88 0.48 32.08
C ASN A 241 14.94 0.36 30.98
N ASN A 242 16.08 -0.28 31.24
CA ASN A 242 17.14 -0.48 30.25
C ASN A 242 16.76 -1.57 29.23
N VAL A 243 16.41 -1.21 28.00
CA VAL A 243 16.02 -2.14 26.93
C VAL A 243 17.10 -3.17 26.57
N ASP A 244 18.37 -2.84 26.82
CA ASP A 244 19.52 -3.70 26.52
C ASP A 244 20.00 -4.52 27.72
N ALA A 245 19.31 -4.44 28.86
CA ALA A 245 19.66 -5.21 30.04
C ALA A 245 19.73 -6.71 29.73
N THR A 246 20.85 -7.31 30.09
CA THR A 246 21.06 -8.75 30.01
C THR A 246 20.25 -9.48 31.09
N GLN A 247 20.01 -10.78 30.88
CA GLN A 247 19.32 -11.58 31.89
C GLN A 247 20.09 -11.64 33.21
N GLU A 248 21.43 -11.58 33.17
CA GLU A 248 22.27 -11.56 34.36
C GLU A 248 22.07 -10.27 35.17
N GLU A 249 22.11 -9.11 34.50
CA GLU A 249 21.84 -7.81 35.15
C GLU A 249 20.42 -7.75 35.74
N ILE A 250 19.43 -8.29 35.03
CA ILE A 250 18.04 -8.35 35.51
C ILE A 250 17.91 -9.24 36.75
N ASN A 251 18.55 -10.41 36.75
CA ASN A 251 18.53 -11.32 37.88
C ASN A 251 19.25 -10.70 39.09
N GLU A 252 20.42 -10.09 38.87
CA GLU A 252 21.17 -9.40 39.93
C GLU A 252 20.36 -8.25 40.54
N ALA A 253 19.69 -7.45 39.70
CA ALA A 253 18.81 -6.39 40.16
C ALA A 253 17.64 -6.91 41.00
N ALA A 254 17.03 -8.05 40.59
CA ALA A 254 15.95 -8.69 41.33
C ALA A 254 16.43 -9.21 42.70
N ASP A 255 17.57 -9.90 42.74
CA ASP A 255 18.16 -10.42 43.98
C ASP A 255 18.53 -9.29 44.94
N ASN A 256 19.14 -8.22 44.44
CA ASN A 256 19.49 -7.05 45.24
C ASN A 256 18.27 -6.33 45.81
N LEU A 257 17.21 -6.15 45.02
CA LEU A 257 15.96 -5.57 45.51
C LEU A 257 15.32 -6.45 46.58
N LEU A 258 15.24 -7.76 46.36
CA LEU A 258 14.71 -8.70 47.35
C LEU A 258 15.53 -8.67 48.64
N ALA A 259 16.87 -8.63 48.56
CA ALA A 259 17.73 -8.51 49.72
C ALA A 259 17.52 -7.20 50.50
N GLY A 260 17.30 -6.09 49.80
CA GLY A 260 16.92 -4.81 50.40
C GLY A 260 15.58 -4.89 51.13
N MET A 261 14.56 -5.48 50.49
CA MET A 261 13.23 -5.69 51.10
C MET A 261 13.32 -6.53 52.38
N LEU A 262 14.12 -7.61 52.37
CA LEU A 262 14.31 -8.49 53.54
C LEU A 262 15.06 -7.80 54.71
N GLN A 263 15.81 -6.74 54.44
CA GLN A 263 16.54 -5.96 55.46
C GLN A 263 15.69 -4.88 56.13
N LEU A 264 14.55 -4.48 55.56
CA LEU A 264 13.67 -3.48 56.14
C LEU A 264 13.26 -3.85 57.58
N ARG A 265 13.32 -2.87 58.48
CA ARG A 265 12.85 -2.99 59.87
C ARG A 265 11.94 -1.83 60.19
N PHE A 266 10.76 -2.11 60.74
CA PHE A 266 9.86 -1.07 61.24
C PHE A 266 10.53 -0.25 62.34
N LYS A 267 10.21 1.04 62.41
CA LYS A 267 10.52 1.84 63.60
C LYS A 267 9.82 1.20 64.79
N ALA A 268 10.50 1.16 65.93
CA ALA A 268 9.87 0.73 67.16
C ALA A 268 8.71 1.68 67.48
N ASP A 269 7.53 1.12 67.75
CA ASP A 269 6.40 1.88 68.26
C ASP A 269 6.76 2.39 69.66
N LYS A 270 6.94 3.71 69.76
CA LYS A 270 7.27 4.39 71.01
C LYS A 270 6.04 4.99 71.69
N SER A 271 4.83 4.81 71.15
CA SER A 271 3.61 5.39 71.71
C SER A 271 3.46 5.07 73.20
N LEU A 272 3.67 3.81 73.59
CA LEU A 272 3.62 3.39 74.98
C LEU A 272 4.75 3.99 75.84
N LEU A 273 5.94 4.16 75.27
CA LEU A 273 7.06 4.79 75.97
C LEU A 273 6.80 6.29 76.17
N GLU A 274 6.26 6.96 75.15
CA GLU A 274 5.89 8.37 75.19
C GLU A 274 4.75 8.61 76.19
N GLU A 275 3.74 7.74 76.23
CA GLU A 275 2.65 7.77 77.22
C GLU A 275 3.19 7.63 78.64
N VAL A 276 4.02 6.62 78.91
CA VAL A 276 4.61 6.40 80.24
C VAL A 276 5.55 7.56 80.64
N VAL A 277 6.27 8.15 79.70
CA VAL A 277 7.12 9.34 79.97
C VAL A 277 6.26 10.56 80.32
N GLU A 278 5.12 10.77 79.65
CA GLU A 278 4.19 11.85 80.01
C GLU A 278 3.50 11.62 81.36
N GLU A 279 3.06 10.39 81.66
CA GLU A 279 2.56 10.05 82.99
C GLU A 279 3.61 10.28 84.09
N ALA A 280 4.85 9.88 83.82
CA ALA A 280 5.98 10.05 84.72
C ALA A 280 6.30 11.54 85.00
N LYS A 281 6.16 12.43 84.00
CA LYS A 281 6.27 13.89 84.19
C LYS A 281 5.16 14.46 85.08
N GLY A 282 4.01 13.79 85.13
CA GLY A 282 2.85 14.19 85.94
C GLY A 282 2.89 13.74 87.41
N ILE A 283 3.88 12.95 87.83
CA ILE A 283 3.99 12.46 89.22
C ILE A 283 4.27 13.62 90.17
N ASP A 284 3.44 13.77 91.21
CA ASP A 284 3.70 14.71 92.30
C ASP A 284 4.90 14.26 93.14
N LEU A 285 6.02 14.98 93.00
CA LEU A 285 7.26 14.68 93.71
C LEU A 285 7.30 15.22 95.15
N SER A 286 6.25 15.91 95.63
CA SER A 286 6.20 16.52 96.98
C SER A 286 6.32 15.50 98.12
N GLN A 287 5.98 14.24 97.85
CA GLN A 287 6.05 13.14 98.81
C GLN A 287 7.39 12.39 98.80
N TYR A 288 8.33 12.78 97.94
CA TYR A 288 9.62 12.12 97.74
C TYR A 288 10.78 12.92 98.34
N THR A 289 11.94 12.27 98.54
CA THR A 289 13.13 12.97 99.04
C THR A 289 13.72 13.88 97.96
N VAL A 290 14.36 14.97 98.38
CA VAL A 290 15.02 15.93 97.47
C VAL A 290 16.00 15.21 96.52
N GLU A 291 16.77 14.24 97.02
CA GLU A 291 17.72 13.46 96.21
C GLU A 291 17.03 12.54 95.17
N SER A 292 15.95 11.86 95.54
CA SER A 292 15.23 10.96 94.62
C SER A 292 14.42 11.71 93.56
N ALA A 293 13.79 12.83 93.93
CA ALA A 293 13.08 13.70 93.02
C ALA A 293 14.02 14.34 91.98
N ALA A 294 15.19 14.83 92.42
CA ALA A 294 16.20 15.39 91.52
C ALA A 294 16.75 14.34 90.54
N THR A 295 17.03 13.12 91.04
CA THR A 295 17.49 12.01 90.19
C THR A 295 16.44 11.62 89.14
N PHE A 296 15.17 11.54 89.54
CA PHE A 296 14.06 11.22 88.64
C PHE A 296 13.84 12.28 87.55
N GLN A 297 13.92 13.57 87.90
CA GLN A 297 13.84 14.67 86.92
C GLN A 297 15.00 14.65 85.92
N VAL A 298 16.21 14.31 86.37
CA VAL A 298 17.38 14.14 85.48
C VAL A 298 17.20 12.95 84.52
N LEU A 299 16.53 11.88 84.95
CA LEU A 299 16.25 10.71 84.12
C LEU A 299 15.09 10.91 83.12
N LEU A 300 14.22 11.90 83.35
CA LEU A 300 13.11 12.28 82.46
C LEU A 300 13.48 13.33 81.40
N ALA A 301 14.64 13.99 81.56
CA ALA A 301 15.16 15.01 80.65
C ALA A 301 15.93 14.40 79.48
#